data_AF-A0A1V6B4Q8-F1
#
_entry.id   AF-A0A1V6B4Q8-F1
#
_cell.length_a   1.000
_cell.length_b   1.000
_cell.length_c   1.000
_cell.angle_alpha   90.00
_cell.angle_beta   90.00
_cell.angle_gamma   90.00
#
_symmetry.space_group_name_H-M   'P 1'
#
loop_
_entity.id
_entity.type
_entity.pdbx_description
1 polymer ?
#
loop_
_entity_poly.entity_id
_entity_poly.type
_entity_poly.pdbx_seq_one_letter_code
_entity_poly.pdbx_strand_id
1 'polypeptide(L)'
;MSVIRKIVADTSLDEGLRQRASEISENLEEISATIAEAKFSDANEKRRILSARRMLNGMRVPQTAEILRVLKDRSVEMRRIGLFMVGKFRITSLIPEVCESMTVAGLEEEAVSVLRYLGPEAEDELLKCYFKYSGNVNVSSNILRILGRNSSSKSSSFSFELLWAASRQVKELALELLLDRNYKTSPEERKRLGHLLQDTAGIITDIISANSVFRKNNKGHQVEILNKEYLRWKLFFSGAYSLFKLNEGIADQKTGQNDDITDLEKRIHSIAGIILGGKRTLIDLFSPGRSDVEGKLKKLSHYFPVRPNGYHDLCEKIINYNYNTISVWTKACILRDLSSVRETNIEDSVIALLFGSDEILQEEAARLLERSGSENYGSVMQRIPEKTLHKLERAGSPGFDKEELLFEKTRFLSALFGGIPEDELLTLASRMKYFRDETVRDSGYRCIIWFLSEDGTHTGVIILNDDKVIPNPVNEKNKGMYLLSLESVKEFHRHFPEHVFEIMKYIDENE
;
A
#
# COMPACT_ATOMS: atom_id res chain seq x y z
N MET A 1 26.39 1.43 37.52
CA MET A 1 27.58 1.96 38.22
C MET A 1 27.74 1.43 39.64
N SER A 2 26.75 1.53 40.55
CA SER A 2 26.97 1.15 41.97
C SER A 2 27.22 -0.34 42.21
N VAL A 3 26.66 -1.24 41.40
CA VAL A 3 26.84 -2.70 41.55
C VAL A 3 28.21 -3.16 41.04
N ILE A 4 28.65 -2.65 39.88
CA ILE A 4 29.95 -3.00 39.28
C ILE A 4 31.09 -2.48 40.16
N ARG A 5 30.98 -1.26 40.70
CA ARG A 5 31.95 -0.73 41.67
C ARG A 5 32.00 -1.53 42.98
N LYS A 6 30.88 -2.12 43.40
CA LYS A 6 30.86 -3.04 44.56
C LYS A 6 31.59 -4.34 44.25
N ILE A 7 31.42 -4.89 43.04
CA ILE A 7 32.13 -6.11 42.59
C ILE A 7 33.64 -5.88 42.48
N VAL A 8 34.07 -4.70 42.01
CA VAL A 8 35.49 -4.32 41.97
C VAL A 8 36.09 -4.18 43.37
N ALA A 9 35.32 -3.65 44.33
CA ALA A 9 35.78 -3.42 45.71
C ALA A 9 35.68 -4.65 46.63
N ASP A 10 35.00 -5.72 46.20
CA ASP A 10 34.81 -6.92 47.01
C ASP A 10 36.00 -7.86 46.90
N THR A 11 36.78 -7.95 47.97
CA THR A 11 37.98 -8.79 48.06
C THR A 11 37.68 -10.27 48.24
N SER A 12 36.41 -10.65 48.43
CA SER A 12 35.97 -12.05 48.53
C SER A 12 35.73 -12.71 47.16
N LEU A 13 35.75 -11.93 46.08
CA LEU A 13 35.49 -12.40 44.72
C LEU A 13 36.79 -12.71 43.96
N ASP A 14 36.67 -13.61 42.98
CA ASP A 14 37.79 -14.04 42.12
C ASP A 14 38.49 -12.87 41.40
N GLU A 15 39.82 -12.92 41.38
CA GLU A 15 40.67 -11.86 40.83
C GLU A 15 40.34 -11.56 39.35
N GLY A 16 40.05 -12.62 38.56
CA GLY A 16 39.66 -12.49 37.16
C GLY A 16 38.29 -11.82 36.97
N LEU A 17 37.35 -12.05 37.89
CA LEU A 17 36.05 -11.36 37.89
C LEU A 17 36.18 -9.88 38.26
N ARG A 18 37.04 -9.55 39.23
CA ARG A 18 37.31 -8.15 39.60
C ARG A 18 38.00 -7.38 38.48
N GLN A 19 38.95 -8.01 37.79
CA GLN A 19 39.67 -7.38 36.68
C GLN A 19 38.75 -7.08 35.49
N ARG A 20 37.88 -8.03 35.11
CA ARG A 20 36.84 -7.78 34.09
C ARG A 20 35.84 -6.71 34.54
N ALA A 21 35.43 -6.72 35.81
CA ALA A 21 34.54 -5.69 36.35
C ALA A 21 35.21 -4.30 36.36
N SER A 22 36.52 -4.23 36.57
CA SER A 22 37.31 -2.99 36.50
C SER A 22 37.40 -2.47 35.07
N GLU A 23 37.76 -3.32 34.10
CA GLU A 23 37.78 -2.97 32.67
C GLU A 23 36.40 -2.50 32.20
N ILE A 24 35.32 -3.18 32.62
CA ILE A 24 33.95 -2.76 32.30
C ILE A 24 33.63 -1.41 32.96
N SER A 25 34.06 -1.17 34.20
CA SER A 25 33.85 0.11 34.89
C SER A 25 34.59 1.26 34.22
N GLU A 26 35.84 1.04 33.81
CA GLU A 26 36.71 2.04 33.18
C GLU A 26 36.19 2.39 31.78
N ASN A 27 35.82 1.38 30.98
CA ASN A 27 35.14 1.57 29.70
C ASN A 27 33.81 2.33 29.86
N LEU A 28 33.03 2.02 30.90
CA LEU A 28 31.78 2.73 31.18
C LEU A 28 32.02 4.18 31.62
N GLU A 29 33.10 4.46 32.34
CA GLU A 29 33.50 5.82 32.74
C GLU A 29 33.97 6.63 31.52
N GLU A 30 34.79 6.06 30.65
CA GLU A 30 35.23 6.69 29.40
C GLU A 30 34.04 6.98 28.47
N ILE A 31 33.10 6.04 28.34
CA ILE A 31 31.84 6.26 27.63
C ILE A 31 31.05 7.39 28.31
N SER A 32 30.95 7.40 29.65
CA SER A 32 30.23 8.46 30.37
C SER A 32 30.86 9.85 30.21
N ALA A 33 32.19 9.95 30.16
CA ALA A 33 32.93 11.19 29.93
C ALA A 33 32.75 11.67 28.48
N THR A 34 32.85 10.76 27.52
CA THR A 34 32.63 11.04 26.09
C THR A 34 31.22 11.56 25.83
N ILE A 35 30.20 11.01 26.50
CA ILE A 35 28.83 11.49 26.38
C ILE A 35 28.65 12.84 27.13
N ALA A 36 29.52 13.20 28.09
CA ALA A 36 29.51 14.50 28.80
C ALA A 36 30.12 15.66 28.05
N GLU A 37 31.05 15.37 27.17
CA GLU A 37 31.66 16.38 26.32
C GLU A 37 30.96 16.55 24.96
N ALA A 38 30.08 15.62 24.59
CA ALA A 38 29.39 15.62 23.31
C ALA A 38 28.47 16.84 23.14
N LYS A 39 28.67 17.59 22.05
CA LYS A 39 27.84 18.76 21.70
C LYS A 39 27.14 18.55 20.37
N PHE A 40 25.97 19.18 20.20
CA PHE A 40 25.23 19.17 18.94
C PHE A 40 26.00 19.79 17.76
N SER A 41 27.04 20.59 18.02
CA SER A 41 27.89 21.22 17.00
C SER A 41 29.05 20.33 16.53
N ASP A 42 29.20 19.12 17.06
CA ASP A 42 30.34 18.28 16.72
C ASP A 42 30.28 17.79 15.27
N ALA A 43 31.42 17.83 14.57
CA ALA A 43 31.51 17.33 13.19
C ALA A 43 31.24 15.82 13.10
N ASN A 44 31.54 15.07 14.18
CA ASN A 44 31.36 13.63 14.27
C ASN A 44 29.91 13.25 14.57
N GLU A 45 29.28 12.53 13.63
CA GLU A 45 27.90 12.05 13.72
C GLU A 45 27.63 11.20 14.98
N LYS A 46 28.57 10.33 15.38
CA LYS A 46 28.40 9.48 16.56
C LYS A 46 28.29 10.31 17.84
N ARG A 47 29.06 11.39 17.97
CA ARG A 47 28.99 12.28 19.14
C ARG A 47 27.69 13.09 19.16
N ARG A 48 27.22 13.57 18.00
CA ARG A 48 25.91 14.22 17.90
C ARG A 48 24.76 13.30 18.32
N ILE A 49 24.77 12.04 17.87
CA ILE A 49 23.78 11.02 18.25
C ILE A 49 23.81 10.76 19.77
N LEU A 50 25.00 10.62 20.36
CA LEU A 50 25.13 10.42 21.80
C LEU A 50 24.59 11.63 22.62
N SER A 51 24.88 12.85 22.18
CA SER A 51 24.32 14.08 22.77
C SER A 51 22.80 14.10 22.69
N ALA A 52 22.24 13.79 21.51
CA ALA A 52 20.80 13.72 21.29
C ALA A 52 20.15 12.66 22.19
N ARG A 53 20.71 11.46 22.28
CA ARG A 53 20.20 10.41 23.18
C ARG A 53 20.24 10.83 24.64
N ARG A 54 21.26 11.57 25.07
CA ARG A 54 21.32 12.12 26.43
C ARG A 54 20.20 13.10 26.71
N MET A 55 19.94 14.01 25.78
CA MET A 55 18.85 14.97 25.88
C MET A 55 17.48 14.28 25.91
N LEU A 56 17.29 13.26 25.07
CA LEU A 56 16.07 12.43 25.10
C LEU A 56 15.91 11.71 26.44
N ASN A 57 16.99 11.19 27.04
CA ASN A 57 16.94 10.50 28.34
C ASN A 57 16.78 11.46 29.52
N GLY A 58 17.11 12.74 29.34
CA GLY A 58 16.93 13.78 30.34
C GLY A 58 15.48 13.96 30.77
N MET A 59 15.28 14.41 32.02
CA MET A 59 13.95 14.78 32.53
C MET A 59 13.57 16.22 32.21
N ARG A 60 14.55 17.08 31.93
CA ARG A 60 14.32 18.50 31.62
C ARG A 60 13.79 18.63 30.19
N VAL A 61 12.70 19.38 30.04
CA VAL A 61 12.18 19.77 28.71
C VAL A 61 13.23 20.64 28.02
N PRO A 62 13.78 20.20 26.87
CA PRO A 62 14.76 20.96 26.13
C PRO A 62 14.14 22.16 25.41
N GLN A 63 14.96 23.09 24.93
CA GLN A 63 14.43 24.21 24.16
C GLN A 63 13.94 23.74 22.79
N THR A 64 12.82 24.29 22.32
CA THR A 64 12.24 23.96 21.01
C THR A 64 13.25 24.14 19.87
N ALA A 65 14.10 25.17 19.94
CA ALA A 65 15.14 25.43 18.95
C ALA A 65 16.23 24.33 18.89
N GLU A 66 16.55 23.70 20.02
CA GLU A 66 17.50 22.60 20.08
C GLU A 66 16.93 21.35 19.40
N ILE A 67 15.65 21.05 19.67
CA ILE A 67 14.96 19.90 19.05
C ILE A 67 14.77 20.14 17.55
N LEU A 68 14.44 21.37 17.14
CA LEU A 68 14.34 21.73 15.73
C LEU A 68 15.67 21.54 14.99
N ARG A 69 16.81 21.84 15.64
CA ARG A 69 18.14 21.58 15.06
C ARG A 69 18.38 20.08 14.85
N VAL A 70 17.93 19.24 15.79
CA VAL A 70 18.02 17.77 15.67
C VAL A 70 17.13 17.23 14.55
N LEU A 71 15.89 17.71 14.45
CA LEU A 71 14.95 17.34 13.39
C LEU A 71 15.41 17.74 11.98
N LYS A 72 16.25 18.78 11.88
CA LYS A 72 16.82 19.26 10.61
C LYS A 72 18.24 18.75 10.33
N ASP A 73 18.76 17.81 11.12
CA ASP A 73 20.08 17.22 10.87
C ASP A 73 20.11 16.44 9.54
N ARG A 74 21.29 16.12 9.02
CA ARG A 74 21.45 15.30 7.79
C ARG A 74 21.23 13.81 8.06
N SER A 75 21.52 13.35 9.28
CA SER A 75 21.41 11.94 9.67
C SER A 75 19.96 11.56 9.98
N VAL A 76 19.48 10.45 9.39
CA VAL A 76 18.14 9.90 9.64
C VAL A 76 17.98 9.51 11.12
N GLU A 77 19.00 8.89 11.71
CA GLU A 77 18.98 8.48 13.12
C GLU A 77 18.88 9.69 14.07
N MET A 78 19.53 10.81 13.74
CA MET A 78 19.38 12.06 14.51
C MET A 78 17.94 12.57 14.46
N ARG A 79 17.35 12.64 13.26
CA ARG A 79 15.96 13.08 13.09
C ARG A 79 15.00 12.18 13.86
N ARG A 80 15.22 10.86 13.83
CA ARG A 80 14.46 9.86 14.60
C ARG A 80 14.47 10.17 16.10
N ILE A 81 15.65 10.45 16.66
CA ILE A 81 15.76 10.83 18.08
C ILE A 81 14.99 12.15 18.33
N GLY A 82 15.08 13.11 17.41
CA GLY A 82 14.32 14.36 17.46
C GLY A 82 12.80 14.14 17.51
N LEU A 83 12.26 13.23 16.69
CA LEU A 83 10.84 12.86 16.69
C LEU A 83 10.43 12.31 18.06
N PHE A 84 11.22 11.41 18.63
CA PHE A 84 10.96 10.89 19.97
C PHE A 84 11.03 11.96 21.05
N MET A 85 11.89 12.97 20.92
CA MET A 85 11.89 14.11 21.85
C MET A 85 10.57 14.90 21.76
N VAL A 86 10.08 15.18 20.55
CA VAL A 86 8.80 15.89 20.36
C VAL A 86 7.66 15.11 21.03
N GLY A 87 7.62 13.79 20.83
CA GLY A 87 6.63 12.92 21.47
C GLY A 87 6.76 12.89 22.99
N LYS A 88 7.96 12.59 23.52
CA LYS A 88 8.22 12.50 24.97
C LYS A 88 7.84 13.77 25.71
N PHE A 89 8.25 14.93 25.19
CA PHE A 89 8.04 16.23 25.83
C PHE A 89 6.75 16.93 25.38
N ARG A 90 5.95 16.29 24.51
CA ARG A 90 4.68 16.80 23.97
C ARG A 90 4.77 18.24 23.43
N ILE A 91 5.76 18.50 22.58
CA ILE A 91 6.00 19.84 22.04
C ILE A 91 5.10 20.08 20.82
N THR A 92 3.91 20.61 21.07
CA THR A 92 2.88 20.82 20.03
C THR A 92 3.30 21.80 18.94
N SER A 93 4.22 22.73 19.24
CA SER A 93 4.72 23.69 18.24
C SER A 93 5.57 23.05 17.14
N LEU A 94 6.02 21.79 17.32
CA LEU A 94 6.82 21.04 16.35
C LEU A 94 6.04 19.94 15.60
N ILE A 95 4.71 19.90 15.77
CA ILE A 95 3.84 18.98 15.03
C ILE A 95 3.99 19.13 13.50
N PRO A 96 4.12 20.35 12.93
CA PRO A 96 4.34 20.50 11.49
C PRO A 96 5.57 19.74 10.98
N GLU A 97 6.69 19.80 11.71
CA GLU A 97 7.92 19.08 11.37
C GLU A 97 7.78 17.56 11.51
N VAL A 98 7.00 17.10 12.50
CA VAL A 98 6.66 15.67 12.63
C VAL A 98 5.82 15.21 11.44
N CYS A 99 4.84 16.01 11.03
CA CYS A 99 4.01 15.75 9.84
C CYS A 99 4.86 15.68 8.55
N GLU A 100 5.82 16.58 8.36
CA GLU A 100 6.73 16.52 7.22
C GLU A 100 7.61 15.27 7.21
N SER A 101 7.96 14.76 8.39
CA SER A 101 8.77 13.55 8.54
C SER A 101 8.04 12.28 8.08
N MET A 102 6.72 12.30 7.93
CA MET A 102 5.96 11.19 7.29
C MET A 102 6.25 11.02 5.80
N THR A 103 6.88 12.02 5.16
CA THR A 103 7.25 11.97 3.73
C THR A 103 8.68 11.48 3.51
N VAL A 104 9.45 11.27 4.59
CA VAL A 104 10.88 10.96 4.53
C VAL A 104 11.09 9.47 4.79
N ALA A 105 11.71 8.79 3.81
CA ALA A 105 12.10 7.39 3.89
C ALA A 105 12.90 7.07 5.17
N GLY A 106 12.36 6.15 5.98
CA GLY A 106 12.99 5.64 7.21
C GLY A 106 12.58 6.36 8.51
N LEU A 107 11.67 7.34 8.45
CA LEU A 107 11.13 8.10 9.59
C LEU A 107 9.62 8.04 9.72
N GLU A 108 8.93 7.44 8.75
CA GLU A 108 7.47 7.50 8.65
C GLU A 108 6.80 6.82 9.85
N GLU A 109 7.34 5.68 10.29
CA GLU A 109 6.80 4.90 11.40
C GLU A 109 6.91 5.66 12.73
N GLU A 110 8.07 6.27 12.99
CA GLU A 110 8.29 7.05 14.20
C GLU A 110 7.46 8.34 14.18
N ALA A 111 7.34 9.00 13.03
CA ALA A 111 6.49 10.17 12.87
C ALA A 111 5.01 9.82 13.15
N VAL A 112 4.50 8.75 12.54
CA VAL A 112 3.14 8.27 12.76
C VAL A 112 2.93 7.87 14.22
N SER A 113 3.89 7.20 14.85
CA SER A 113 3.80 6.80 16.26
C SER A 113 3.75 8.00 17.21
N VAL A 114 4.56 9.03 16.94
CA VAL A 114 4.54 10.28 17.71
C VAL A 114 3.22 11.01 17.52
N LEU A 115 2.72 11.14 16.29
CA LEU A 115 1.42 11.78 16.01
C LEU A 115 0.26 11.04 16.68
N ARG A 116 0.26 9.70 16.68
CA ARG A 116 -0.71 8.89 17.43
C ARG A 116 -0.63 9.14 18.93
N TYR A 117 0.58 9.29 19.48
CA TYR A 117 0.77 9.58 20.91
C TYR A 117 0.31 11.00 21.28
N LEU A 118 0.47 11.96 20.38
CA LEU A 118 -0.03 13.33 20.52
C LEU A 118 -1.55 13.42 20.38
N GLY A 119 -2.22 12.48 19.70
CA GLY A 119 -3.67 12.36 19.71
C GLY A 119 -4.39 13.59 19.13
N PRO A 120 -5.35 14.21 19.86
CA PRO A 120 -6.17 15.31 19.34
C PRO A 120 -5.37 16.61 19.12
N GLU A 121 -4.27 16.83 19.85
CA GLU A 121 -3.41 18.01 19.67
C GLU A 121 -2.81 18.10 18.25
N ALA A 122 -2.72 16.99 17.53
CA ALA A 122 -2.19 16.92 16.16
C ALA A 122 -3.25 17.12 15.07
N GLU A 123 -4.54 17.14 15.41
CA GLU A 123 -5.63 17.08 14.43
C GLU A 123 -5.60 18.22 13.40
N ASP A 124 -5.46 19.46 13.86
CA ASP A 124 -5.48 20.64 12.96
C ASP A 124 -4.30 20.66 11.99
N GLU A 125 -3.12 20.25 12.44
CA GLU A 125 -1.93 20.19 11.59
C GLU A 125 -1.95 18.97 10.66
N LEU A 126 -2.55 17.85 11.07
CA LEU A 126 -2.76 16.68 10.21
C LEU A 126 -3.68 17.02 9.03
N LEU A 127 -4.73 17.80 9.26
CA LEU A 127 -5.63 18.26 8.18
C LEU A 127 -4.89 19.16 7.18
N LYS A 128 -4.09 20.12 7.67
CA LYS A 128 -3.25 20.97 6.80
C LYS A 128 -2.22 20.13 6.01
N CYS A 129 -1.59 19.16 6.69
CA CYS A 129 -0.63 18.25 6.09
C CYS A 129 -1.24 17.44 4.95
N TYR A 130 -2.48 16.95 5.13
CA TYR A 130 -3.20 16.23 4.08
C TYR A 130 -3.34 17.09 2.81
N PHE A 131 -3.76 18.35 2.92
CA PHE A 131 -3.91 19.21 1.75
C PHE A 131 -2.58 19.46 1.02
N LYS A 132 -1.47 19.53 1.76
CA LYS A 132 -0.12 19.68 1.19
C LYS A 132 0.35 18.42 0.44
N TYR A 133 0.00 17.23 0.93
CA TYR A 133 0.51 15.95 0.42
C TYR A 133 -0.59 15.01 -0.10
N SER A 134 -1.73 15.54 -0.55
CA SER A 134 -2.89 14.77 -1.00
C SER A 134 -2.61 13.82 -2.18
N GLY A 135 -1.54 14.08 -2.94
CA GLY A 135 -1.06 13.20 -4.01
C GLY A 135 -0.29 11.97 -3.51
N ASN A 136 0.17 11.94 -2.26
CA ASN A 136 0.86 10.80 -1.68
C ASN A 136 -0.12 9.92 -0.89
N VAL A 137 -0.56 8.83 -1.54
CA VAL A 137 -1.56 7.91 -1.00
C VAL A 137 -1.15 7.32 0.36
N ASN A 138 0.15 7.06 0.57
CA ASN A 138 0.67 6.49 1.81
C ASN A 138 0.55 7.48 2.97
N VAL A 139 0.94 8.74 2.73
CA VAL A 139 0.81 9.83 3.71
C VAL A 139 -0.66 10.10 4.01
N SER A 140 -1.50 10.18 2.98
CA SER A 140 -2.95 10.36 3.12
C SER A 140 -3.59 9.24 3.95
N SER A 141 -3.22 7.98 3.69
CA SER A 141 -3.75 6.82 4.42
C SER A 141 -3.29 6.80 5.88
N ASN A 142 -2.02 7.16 6.14
CA ASN A 142 -1.52 7.29 7.51
C ASN A 142 -2.22 8.40 8.29
N ILE A 143 -2.42 9.58 7.69
CA ILE A 143 -3.19 10.67 8.29
C ILE A 143 -4.61 10.22 8.61
N LEU A 144 -5.29 9.58 7.64
CA LEU A 144 -6.63 9.03 7.84
C LEU A 144 -6.68 8.02 9.00
N ARG A 145 -5.72 7.10 9.10
CA ARG A 145 -5.64 6.13 10.22
C ARG A 145 -5.43 6.81 11.57
N ILE A 146 -4.65 7.90 11.62
CA ILE A 146 -4.45 8.68 12.85
C ILE A 146 -5.74 9.40 13.24
N LEU A 147 -6.34 10.15 12.31
CA LEU A 147 -7.61 10.86 12.51
C LEU A 147 -8.76 9.89 12.82
N GLY A 148 -8.70 8.70 12.22
CA GLY A 148 -9.60 7.55 12.40
C GLY A 148 -9.63 6.97 13.80
N ARG A 149 -8.65 7.30 14.67
CA ARG A 149 -8.70 7.00 16.11
C ARG A 149 -9.22 8.17 16.95
N ASN A 150 -9.05 9.40 16.47
CA ASN A 150 -9.53 10.60 17.15
C ASN A 150 -11.05 10.75 16.93
N SER A 151 -11.85 10.53 17.97
CA SER A 151 -13.33 10.53 17.91
C SER A 151 -13.94 11.94 17.81
N SER A 152 -13.29 12.87 17.10
CA SER A 152 -13.79 14.23 16.93
C SER A 152 -14.82 14.29 15.79
N SER A 153 -15.75 15.24 15.90
CA SER A 153 -16.71 15.54 14.83
C SER A 153 -15.99 15.99 13.55
N LYS A 154 -14.96 16.84 13.71
CA LYS A 154 -14.17 17.40 12.60
C LYS A 154 -13.45 16.32 11.80
N SER A 155 -12.81 15.35 12.45
CA SER A 155 -12.17 14.20 11.79
C SER A 155 -13.17 13.34 11.02
N SER A 156 -14.40 13.21 11.53
CA SER A 156 -15.45 12.42 10.88
C SER A 156 -16.02 13.13 9.65
N SER A 157 -16.32 14.42 9.73
CA SER A 157 -16.71 15.23 8.57
C SER A 157 -15.60 15.28 7.51
N PHE A 158 -14.35 15.36 7.93
CA PHE A 158 -13.22 15.29 7.01
C PHE A 158 -13.14 13.92 6.31
N SER A 159 -13.29 12.82 7.05
CA SER A 159 -13.33 11.47 6.46
C SER A 159 -14.48 11.31 5.47
N PHE A 160 -15.63 11.94 5.72
CA PHE A 160 -16.75 11.98 4.78
C PHE A 160 -16.38 12.66 3.45
N GLU A 161 -15.69 13.80 3.49
CA GLU A 161 -15.22 14.47 2.27
C GLU A 161 -14.26 13.59 1.45
N LEU A 162 -13.51 12.71 2.11
CA LEU A 162 -12.55 11.81 1.47
C LEU A 162 -13.19 10.64 0.70
N LEU A 163 -14.51 10.43 0.81
CA LEU A 163 -15.24 9.55 -0.11
C LEU A 163 -15.17 10.00 -1.58
N TRP A 164 -14.79 11.27 -1.83
CA TRP A 164 -14.56 11.82 -3.17
C TRP A 164 -13.07 12.01 -3.51
N ALA A 165 -12.14 11.48 -2.70
CA ALA A 165 -10.72 11.53 -2.99
C ALA A 165 -10.38 10.91 -4.36
N ALA A 166 -9.33 11.39 -5.02
CA ALA A 166 -8.91 10.82 -6.31
C ALA A 166 -8.54 9.33 -6.15
N SER A 167 -7.73 9.02 -5.13
CA SER A 167 -7.28 7.66 -4.83
C SER A 167 -8.42 6.76 -4.34
N ARG A 168 -8.59 5.61 -4.99
CA ARG A 168 -9.55 4.58 -4.56
C ARG A 168 -9.23 4.03 -3.17
N GLN A 169 -7.95 3.80 -2.85
CA GLN A 169 -7.52 3.31 -1.53
C GLN A 169 -7.92 4.29 -0.42
N VAL A 170 -7.78 5.59 -0.66
CA VAL A 170 -8.19 6.63 0.31
C VAL A 170 -9.70 6.63 0.51
N LYS A 171 -10.49 6.43 -0.55
CA LYS A 171 -11.96 6.33 -0.48
C LYS A 171 -12.41 5.12 0.34
N GLU A 172 -11.83 3.96 0.07
CA GLU A 172 -12.15 2.70 0.74
C GLU A 172 -11.82 2.80 2.24
N LEU A 173 -10.62 3.28 2.58
CA LEU A 173 -10.22 3.52 3.97
C LEU A 173 -11.12 4.55 4.68
N ALA A 174 -11.47 5.64 4.01
CA ALA A 174 -12.38 6.64 4.58
C ALA A 174 -13.75 6.04 4.89
N LEU A 175 -14.27 5.19 4.00
CA LEU A 175 -15.53 4.49 4.19
C LEU A 175 -15.50 3.52 5.38
N GLU A 176 -14.44 2.72 5.50
CA GLU A 176 -14.23 1.81 6.63
C GLU A 176 -14.23 2.57 7.96
N LEU A 177 -13.47 3.66 8.06
CA LEU A 177 -13.42 4.49 9.26
C LEU A 177 -14.78 5.09 9.65
N LEU A 178 -15.60 5.49 8.65
CA LEU A 178 -16.94 6.00 8.89
C LEU A 178 -17.90 4.90 9.37
N LEU A 179 -17.77 3.68 8.84
CA LEU A 179 -18.56 2.52 9.23
C LEU A 179 -18.24 2.06 10.66
N ASP A 180 -16.95 1.94 10.99
CA ASP A 180 -16.49 1.55 12.34
C ASP A 180 -17.02 2.51 13.42
N ARG A 181 -17.22 3.77 13.06
CA ARG A 181 -17.74 4.83 13.94
C ARG A 181 -19.26 4.95 13.96
N ASN A 182 -19.97 4.17 13.14
CA ASN A 182 -21.42 4.34 12.92
C ASN A 182 -21.80 5.79 12.61
N TYR A 183 -21.05 6.44 11.70
CA TYR A 183 -21.23 7.85 11.37
C TYR A 183 -22.66 8.14 10.89
N LYS A 184 -23.23 9.24 11.40
CA LYS A 184 -24.57 9.71 11.05
C LYS A 184 -24.46 10.90 10.11
N THR A 185 -24.95 10.73 8.88
CA THR A 185 -24.88 11.75 7.84
C THR A 185 -25.99 12.78 8.00
N SER A 186 -25.69 14.05 7.71
CA SER A 186 -26.70 15.10 7.52
C SER A 186 -27.62 14.82 6.32
N PRO A 187 -28.78 15.48 6.18
CA PRO A 187 -29.64 15.29 5.01
C PRO A 187 -28.96 15.74 3.68
N GLU A 188 -28.10 16.75 3.71
CA GLU A 188 -27.30 17.17 2.56
C GLU A 188 -26.22 16.14 2.22
N GLU A 189 -25.51 15.63 3.23
CA GLU A 189 -24.52 14.55 3.08
C GLU A 189 -25.17 13.28 2.53
N ARG A 190 -26.40 12.96 2.95
CA ARG A 190 -27.19 11.83 2.43
C ARG A 190 -27.50 11.99 0.94
N LYS A 191 -27.89 13.19 0.49
CA LYS A 191 -28.08 13.46 -0.96
C LYS A 191 -26.79 13.26 -1.74
N ARG A 192 -25.67 13.77 -1.23
CA ARG A 192 -24.34 13.57 -1.83
C ARG A 192 -23.97 12.09 -1.92
N LEU A 193 -24.18 11.34 -0.84
CA LEU A 193 -23.95 9.90 -0.78
C LEU A 193 -24.82 9.15 -1.80
N GLY A 194 -26.05 9.60 -2.02
CA GLY A 194 -26.92 9.06 -3.06
C GLY A 194 -26.35 9.21 -4.47
N HIS A 195 -25.75 10.36 -4.79
CA HIS A 195 -25.03 10.55 -6.05
C HIS A 195 -23.78 9.66 -6.14
N LEU A 196 -23.00 9.55 -5.06
CA LEU A 196 -21.84 8.64 -5.01
C LEU A 196 -22.24 7.18 -5.29
N LEU A 197 -23.36 6.73 -4.71
CA LEU A 197 -23.91 5.39 -4.95
C LEU A 197 -24.34 5.22 -6.41
N GLN A 198 -24.97 6.23 -7.01
CA GLN A 198 -25.35 6.19 -8.42
C GLN A 198 -24.12 6.09 -9.34
N ASP A 199 -23.07 6.88 -9.08
CA ASP A 199 -21.83 6.87 -9.85
C ASP A 199 -21.11 5.51 -9.72
N THR A 200 -21.03 5.00 -8.50
CA THR A 200 -20.46 3.67 -8.20
C THR A 200 -21.25 2.55 -8.90
N ALA A 201 -22.58 2.63 -8.92
CA ALA A 201 -23.41 1.69 -9.64
C ALA A 201 -23.21 1.77 -11.17
N GLY A 202 -22.92 2.96 -11.70
CA GLY A 202 -22.51 3.13 -13.10
C GLY A 202 -21.22 2.37 -13.41
N ILE A 203 -20.19 2.52 -12.56
CA ILE A 203 -18.92 1.77 -12.67
C ILE A 203 -19.17 0.25 -12.62
N ILE A 204 -19.97 -0.20 -11.66
CA ILE A 204 -20.33 -1.62 -11.53
C ILE A 204 -21.04 -2.13 -12.80
N THR A 205 -21.94 -1.33 -13.37
CA THR A 205 -22.67 -1.67 -14.61
C THR A 205 -21.71 -1.80 -15.78
N ASP A 206 -20.75 -0.88 -15.91
CA ASP A 206 -19.70 -0.93 -16.92
C ASP A 206 -18.85 -2.21 -16.80
N ILE A 207 -18.44 -2.59 -15.58
CA ILE A 207 -17.69 -3.83 -15.34
C ILE A 207 -18.51 -5.09 -15.68
N ILE A 208 -19.80 -5.11 -15.31
CA ILE A 208 -20.71 -6.21 -15.68
C ILE A 208 -20.84 -6.32 -17.21
N SER A 209 -20.96 -5.18 -17.89
CA SER A 209 -21.05 -5.12 -19.35
C SER A 209 -19.78 -5.67 -20.02
N ALA A 210 -18.61 -5.26 -19.51
CA ALA A 210 -17.31 -5.75 -19.97
C ALA A 210 -17.20 -7.27 -19.79
N ASN A 211 -17.59 -7.77 -18.61
CA ASN A 211 -17.63 -9.20 -18.32
C ASN A 211 -18.51 -9.99 -19.30
N SER A 212 -19.66 -9.47 -19.73
CA SER A 212 -20.51 -10.13 -20.73
C SER A 212 -19.78 -10.25 -22.08
N VAL A 213 -19.04 -9.22 -22.50
CA VAL A 213 -18.24 -9.25 -23.75
C VAL A 213 -17.09 -10.25 -23.65
N PHE A 214 -16.31 -10.27 -22.57
CA PHE A 214 -15.21 -11.23 -22.42
C PHE A 214 -15.71 -12.69 -22.36
N ARG A 215 -16.85 -12.93 -21.72
CA ARG A 215 -17.50 -14.26 -21.74
C ARG A 215 -17.89 -14.70 -23.15
N LYS A 216 -18.50 -13.80 -23.93
CA LYS A 216 -18.87 -14.08 -25.34
C LYS A 216 -17.67 -14.42 -26.23
N ASN A 217 -16.49 -13.89 -25.89
CA ASN A 217 -15.24 -14.12 -26.62
C ASN A 217 -14.36 -15.25 -26.01
N ASN A 218 -14.89 -16.06 -25.08
CA ASN A 218 -14.16 -17.15 -24.42
C ASN A 218 -12.87 -16.72 -23.69
N LYS A 219 -12.85 -15.51 -23.14
CA LYS A 219 -11.71 -14.90 -22.44
C LYS A 219 -11.82 -15.13 -20.93
N GLY A 220 -11.59 -16.38 -20.51
CA GLY A 220 -11.82 -16.84 -19.13
C GLY A 220 -10.98 -16.12 -18.07
N HIS A 221 -9.69 -15.92 -18.33
CA HIS A 221 -8.78 -15.25 -17.40
C HIS A 221 -9.20 -13.80 -17.12
N GLN A 222 -9.55 -13.04 -18.17
CA GLN A 222 -10.00 -11.65 -18.08
C GLN A 222 -11.30 -11.53 -17.29
N VAL A 223 -12.20 -12.51 -17.43
CA VAL A 223 -13.43 -12.58 -16.64
C VAL A 223 -13.13 -12.75 -15.15
N GLU A 224 -12.17 -13.59 -14.80
CA GLU A 224 -11.75 -13.78 -13.40
C GLU A 224 -11.21 -12.49 -12.79
N ILE A 225 -10.32 -11.81 -13.51
CA ILE A 225 -9.72 -10.54 -13.06
C ILE A 225 -10.79 -9.45 -12.91
N LEU A 226 -11.70 -9.29 -13.88
CA LEU A 226 -12.79 -8.33 -13.77
C LEU A 226 -13.82 -8.68 -12.69
N ASN A 227 -13.96 -9.95 -12.33
CA ASN A 227 -14.79 -10.32 -11.18
C ASN A 227 -14.16 -9.84 -9.86
N LYS A 228 -12.82 -9.81 -9.74
CA LYS A 228 -12.16 -9.22 -8.57
C LYS A 228 -12.47 -7.71 -8.48
N GLU A 229 -12.39 -7.00 -9.60
CA GLU A 229 -12.77 -5.58 -9.67
C GLU A 229 -14.23 -5.34 -9.28
N TYR A 230 -15.13 -6.17 -9.84
CA TYR A 230 -16.55 -6.14 -9.51
C TYR A 230 -16.79 -6.35 -8.00
N LEU A 231 -16.13 -7.33 -7.39
CA LEU A 231 -16.27 -7.61 -5.96
C LEU A 231 -15.80 -6.44 -5.11
N ARG A 232 -14.64 -5.86 -5.42
CA ARG A 232 -14.09 -4.71 -4.68
C ARG A 232 -15.04 -3.49 -4.77
N TRP A 233 -15.58 -3.19 -5.96
CA TRP A 233 -16.57 -2.11 -6.11
C TRP A 233 -17.91 -2.43 -5.44
N LYS A 234 -18.33 -3.69 -5.45
CA LYS A 234 -19.54 -4.16 -4.75
C LYS A 234 -19.41 -4.00 -3.24
N LEU A 235 -18.23 -4.28 -2.66
CA LEU A 235 -17.95 -4.06 -1.23
C LEU A 235 -18.00 -2.58 -0.88
N PHE A 236 -17.34 -1.73 -1.66
CA PHE A 236 -17.42 -0.27 -1.49
C PHE A 236 -18.88 0.24 -1.57
N PHE A 237 -19.62 -0.17 -2.61
CA PHE A 237 -21.03 0.16 -2.76
C PHE A 237 -21.87 -0.31 -1.56
N SER A 238 -21.61 -1.53 -1.06
CA SER A 238 -22.30 -2.08 0.11
C SER A 238 -22.05 -1.24 1.35
N GLY A 239 -20.80 -0.84 1.61
CA GLY A 239 -20.45 0.00 2.75
C GLY A 239 -21.09 1.39 2.65
N ALA A 240 -21.00 2.03 1.48
CA ALA A 240 -21.63 3.33 1.25
C ALA A 240 -23.16 3.26 1.40
N TYR A 241 -23.77 2.17 0.95
CA TYR A 241 -25.21 1.94 1.09
C TYR A 241 -25.61 1.68 2.55
N SER A 242 -24.77 1.01 3.34
CA SER A 242 -24.98 0.86 4.79
C SER A 242 -25.00 2.22 5.50
N LEU A 243 -24.06 3.12 5.19
CA LEU A 243 -24.09 4.51 5.70
C LEU A 243 -25.34 5.27 5.29
N PHE A 244 -25.79 5.06 4.04
CA PHE A 244 -27.03 5.66 3.54
C PHE A 244 -28.26 5.17 4.31
N LYS A 245 -28.34 3.86 4.58
CA LYS A 245 -29.46 3.20 5.25
C LYS A 245 -29.51 3.46 6.77
N LEU A 246 -28.37 3.46 7.46
CA LEU A 246 -28.29 3.72 8.90
C LEU A 246 -29.02 5.00 9.32
N ASN A 247 -29.20 5.93 8.39
CA ASN A 247 -29.83 7.22 8.60
C ASN A 247 -31.31 7.29 8.16
N GLU A 248 -31.93 6.19 7.69
CA GLU A 248 -33.39 6.12 7.43
C GLU A 248 -34.20 6.30 8.72
N GLY A 249 -33.77 5.70 9.84
CA GLY A 249 -34.54 5.68 11.08
C GLY A 249 -34.58 6.99 11.88
N ILE A 250 -33.83 8.04 11.48
CA ILE A 250 -33.76 9.31 12.22
C ILE A 250 -34.67 10.39 11.60
N ALA A 251 -34.94 10.33 10.30
CA ALA A 251 -35.86 11.25 9.63
C ALA A 251 -37.34 10.93 9.95
N ASP A 252 -37.67 9.65 10.09
CA ASP A 252 -39.06 9.18 10.27
C ASP A 252 -39.65 9.44 11.67
N GLN A 253 -38.84 9.82 12.67
CA GLN A 253 -39.33 10.01 14.04
C GLN A 253 -39.61 11.46 14.45
N LYS A 254 -39.24 12.47 13.64
CA LYS A 254 -39.40 13.89 14.03
C LYS A 254 -40.36 14.71 13.17
N THR A 255 -40.80 14.20 12.03
CA THR A 255 -41.75 14.90 11.17
C THR A 255 -42.78 13.90 10.69
N GLY A 256 -44.01 14.02 11.20
CA GLY A 256 -45.18 13.31 10.69
C GLY A 256 -45.59 13.79 9.30
N GLN A 257 -44.67 13.70 8.35
CA GLN A 257 -44.87 13.86 6.90
C GLN A 257 -44.27 12.64 6.23
N ASN A 258 -45.02 11.54 6.30
CA ASN A 258 -44.89 10.48 5.30
C ASN A 258 -45.29 11.09 3.95
N ASP A 259 -44.33 11.41 3.07
CA ASP A 259 -44.47 11.17 1.62
C ASP A 259 -43.27 11.54 0.73
N ASP A 260 -42.26 12.31 1.18
CA ASP A 260 -41.16 12.69 0.28
C ASP A 260 -39.92 11.79 0.42
N ILE A 261 -40.08 10.47 0.21
CA ILE A 261 -38.93 9.68 -0.25
C ILE A 261 -38.58 10.23 -1.63
N THR A 262 -37.44 10.89 -1.73
CA THR A 262 -36.97 11.51 -2.96
C THR A 262 -36.89 10.46 -4.07
N ASP A 263 -37.19 10.82 -5.32
CA ASP A 263 -37.08 9.89 -6.46
C ASP A 263 -35.68 9.25 -6.55
N LEU A 264 -34.66 10.00 -6.09
CA LEU A 264 -33.29 9.53 -5.97
C LEU A 264 -33.15 8.36 -4.98
N GLU A 265 -33.74 8.44 -3.79
CA GLU A 265 -33.73 7.37 -2.80
C GLU A 265 -34.40 6.09 -3.32
N LYS A 266 -35.61 6.21 -3.90
CA LYS A 266 -36.31 5.07 -4.52
C LYS A 266 -35.45 4.40 -5.59
N ARG A 267 -34.78 5.20 -6.41
CA ARG A 267 -33.86 4.73 -7.45
C ARG A 267 -32.66 4.00 -6.84
N ILE A 268 -32.04 4.54 -5.79
CA ILE A 268 -30.90 3.93 -5.08
C ILE A 268 -31.28 2.59 -4.47
N HIS A 269 -32.44 2.49 -3.80
CA HIS A 269 -32.92 1.22 -3.24
C HIS A 269 -33.13 0.16 -4.33
N SER A 270 -33.69 0.57 -5.47
CA SER A 270 -33.89 -0.33 -6.62
C SER A 270 -32.56 -0.83 -7.18
N ILE A 271 -31.59 0.07 -7.39
CA ILE A 271 -30.24 -0.27 -7.84
C ILE A 271 -29.53 -1.19 -6.83
N ALA A 272 -29.60 -0.88 -5.54
CA ALA A 272 -29.00 -1.67 -4.48
C ALA A 272 -29.57 -3.09 -4.44
N GLY A 273 -30.89 -3.24 -4.61
CA GLY A 273 -31.55 -4.55 -4.72
C GLY A 273 -31.05 -5.39 -5.90
N ILE A 274 -30.66 -4.76 -7.01
CA ILE A 274 -30.10 -5.45 -8.18
C ILE A 274 -28.63 -5.84 -7.94
N ILE A 275 -27.81 -4.93 -7.41
CA ILE A 275 -26.36 -5.12 -7.25
C ILE A 275 -26.07 -6.11 -6.11
N LEU A 276 -26.61 -5.84 -4.93
CA LEU A 276 -26.34 -6.61 -3.71
C LEU A 276 -27.11 -7.93 -3.69
N GLY A 277 -28.25 -7.99 -4.40
CA GLY A 277 -29.21 -9.08 -4.28
C GLY A 277 -29.99 -8.97 -2.96
N GLY A 278 -31.21 -9.54 -2.91
CA GLY A 278 -32.00 -9.57 -1.67
C GLY A 278 -31.29 -10.34 -0.54
N LYS A 279 -31.90 -10.36 0.67
CA LYS A 279 -31.39 -11.01 1.90
C LYS A 279 -30.66 -12.33 1.60
N ARG A 280 -29.34 -12.24 1.44
CA ARG A 280 -28.45 -13.37 1.19
C ARG A 280 -27.19 -13.12 2.01
N THR A 281 -26.67 -14.20 2.57
CA THR A 281 -25.60 -14.26 3.56
C THR A 281 -24.32 -13.56 3.07
N LEU A 282 -23.41 -13.17 3.98
CA LEU A 282 -22.09 -12.60 3.60
C LEU A 282 -21.34 -13.48 2.58
N ILE A 283 -21.53 -14.80 2.64
CA ILE A 283 -20.96 -15.79 1.72
C ILE A 283 -21.45 -15.59 0.26
N ASP A 284 -22.67 -15.09 0.06
CA ASP A 284 -23.24 -14.76 -1.25
C ASP A 284 -22.72 -13.42 -1.80
N LEU A 285 -22.13 -12.56 -0.95
CA LEU A 285 -21.43 -11.36 -1.43
C LEU A 285 -20.15 -11.73 -2.17
N PHE A 286 -19.45 -12.77 -1.71
CA PHE A 286 -18.16 -13.25 -2.23
C PHE A 286 -18.27 -14.33 -3.31
N SER A 287 -19.46 -14.92 -3.52
CA SER A 287 -19.65 -15.91 -4.58
C SER A 287 -19.87 -15.24 -5.95
N PRO A 288 -18.99 -15.44 -6.94
CA PRO A 288 -19.24 -15.06 -8.32
C PRO A 288 -20.27 -16.04 -8.92
N GLY A 289 -21.53 -15.91 -8.50
CA GLY A 289 -22.62 -16.76 -8.97
C GLY A 289 -22.72 -16.65 -10.50
N ARG A 290 -22.48 -17.77 -11.19
CA ARG A 290 -22.54 -17.90 -12.66
C ARG A 290 -23.89 -17.50 -13.30
N SER A 291 -24.94 -17.24 -12.53
CA SER A 291 -26.32 -17.35 -13.05
C SER A 291 -27.15 -16.06 -13.13
N ASP A 292 -26.61 -14.84 -13.02
CA ASP A 292 -27.42 -13.64 -13.30
C ASP A 292 -26.63 -12.41 -13.81
N VAL A 293 -25.49 -12.57 -14.48
CA VAL A 293 -24.75 -11.42 -15.05
C VAL A 293 -25.63 -10.70 -16.09
N GLU A 294 -26.24 -11.48 -17.00
CA GLU A 294 -27.07 -10.92 -18.09
C GLU A 294 -28.39 -10.34 -17.57
N GLY A 295 -29.03 -10.96 -16.57
CA GLY A 295 -30.27 -10.42 -15.99
C GLY A 295 -30.04 -9.24 -15.06
N LYS A 296 -28.92 -9.18 -14.32
CA LYS A 296 -28.48 -7.96 -13.63
C LYS A 296 -28.19 -6.84 -14.63
N LEU A 297 -27.47 -7.13 -15.71
CA LEU A 297 -27.18 -6.15 -16.76
C LEU A 297 -28.46 -5.60 -17.39
N LYS A 298 -29.42 -6.48 -17.72
CA LYS A 298 -30.73 -6.07 -18.26
C LYS A 298 -31.50 -5.17 -17.27
N LYS A 299 -31.44 -5.44 -15.97
CA LYS A 299 -32.09 -4.58 -14.97
C LYS A 299 -31.36 -3.23 -14.84
N LEU A 300 -30.04 -3.25 -14.80
CA LEU A 300 -29.21 -2.04 -14.69
C LEU A 300 -29.24 -1.17 -15.96
N SER A 301 -29.46 -1.74 -17.13
CA SER A 301 -29.54 -0.99 -18.39
C SER A 301 -30.75 -0.04 -18.45
N HIS A 302 -31.75 -0.21 -17.57
CA HIS A 302 -32.84 0.76 -17.41
C HIS A 302 -32.38 2.04 -16.71
N TYR A 303 -31.31 1.96 -15.92
CA TYR A 303 -30.77 3.08 -15.15
C TYR A 303 -29.51 3.68 -15.78
N PHE A 304 -28.73 2.90 -16.52
CA PHE A 304 -27.45 3.30 -17.09
C PHE A 304 -27.39 2.88 -18.57
N PRO A 305 -26.98 3.78 -19.48
CA PRO A 305 -26.86 3.46 -20.90
C PRO A 305 -25.70 2.49 -21.12
N VAL A 306 -25.99 1.24 -21.48
CA VAL A 306 -24.98 0.24 -21.83
C VAL A 306 -24.81 0.24 -23.34
N ARG A 307 -23.61 0.59 -23.82
CA ARG A 307 -23.26 0.47 -25.25
C ARG A 307 -22.56 -0.87 -25.48
N PRO A 308 -22.99 -1.67 -26.47
CA PRO A 308 -22.25 -2.86 -26.85
C PRO A 308 -20.94 -2.44 -27.51
N ASN A 309 -19.82 -2.71 -26.84
CA ASN A 309 -18.51 -2.52 -27.41
C ASN A 309 -18.05 -3.82 -28.09
N GLY A 310 -17.32 -3.70 -29.20
CA GLY A 310 -16.53 -4.80 -29.71
C GLY A 310 -15.47 -5.22 -28.69
N TYR A 311 -14.95 -6.44 -28.82
CA TYR A 311 -13.90 -6.94 -27.91
C TYR A 311 -12.68 -6.01 -27.89
N HIS A 312 -12.24 -5.53 -29.06
CA HIS A 312 -11.07 -4.66 -29.18
C HIS A 312 -11.34 -3.24 -28.64
N ASP A 313 -12.47 -2.63 -28.99
CA ASP A 313 -12.89 -1.33 -28.43
C ASP A 313 -13.00 -1.38 -26.89
N LEU A 314 -13.45 -2.52 -26.34
CA LEU A 314 -13.50 -2.73 -24.90
C LEU A 314 -12.10 -2.80 -24.29
N CYS A 315 -11.17 -3.51 -24.93
CA CYS A 315 -9.78 -3.57 -24.47
C CYS A 315 -9.14 -2.18 -24.47
N GLU A 316 -9.35 -1.40 -25.54
CA GLU A 316 -8.90 -0.02 -25.62
C GLU A 316 -9.51 0.85 -24.52
N LYS A 317 -10.83 0.73 -24.31
CA LYS A 317 -11.55 1.44 -23.25
C LYS A 317 -10.93 1.11 -21.89
N ILE A 318 -10.69 -0.17 -21.58
CA ILE A 318 -10.08 -0.64 -20.31
C ILE A 318 -8.68 -0.08 -20.10
N ILE A 319 -7.83 -0.12 -21.12
CA ILE A 319 -6.49 0.48 -21.07
C ILE A 319 -6.56 1.96 -20.70
N ASN A 320 -7.53 2.69 -21.26
CA ASN A 320 -7.73 4.12 -21.06
C ASN A 320 -8.57 4.51 -19.82
N TYR A 321 -9.13 3.56 -19.05
CA TYR A 321 -9.86 3.90 -17.83
C TYR A 321 -8.95 4.59 -16.80
N ASN A 322 -9.53 5.36 -15.88
CA ASN A 322 -8.78 5.88 -14.74
C ASN A 322 -8.28 4.72 -13.85
N TYR A 323 -7.03 4.79 -13.37
CA TYR A 323 -6.44 3.79 -12.45
C TYR A 323 -7.23 3.60 -11.15
N ASN A 324 -8.02 4.61 -10.76
CA ASN A 324 -8.89 4.56 -9.60
C ASN A 324 -10.23 3.86 -9.88
N THR A 325 -10.52 3.52 -11.14
CA THR A 325 -11.72 2.77 -11.56
C THR A 325 -11.39 1.33 -11.88
N ILE A 326 -10.39 1.11 -12.73
CA ILE A 326 -9.83 -0.21 -13.06
C ILE A 326 -8.37 -0.18 -12.66
N SER A 327 -7.95 -1.19 -11.91
CA SER A 327 -6.61 -1.25 -11.35
C SER A 327 -5.50 -1.41 -12.38
N VAL A 328 -4.28 -1.11 -11.94
CA VAL A 328 -3.07 -1.23 -12.76
C VAL A 328 -2.83 -2.70 -13.10
N TRP A 329 -3.04 -3.61 -12.15
CA TRP A 329 -2.95 -5.04 -12.39
C TRP A 329 -3.93 -5.54 -13.46
N THR A 330 -5.20 -5.14 -13.37
CA THR A 330 -6.22 -5.54 -14.36
C THR A 330 -5.83 -5.11 -15.78
N LYS A 331 -5.29 -3.89 -15.94
CA LYS A 331 -4.78 -3.41 -17.23
C LYS A 331 -3.59 -4.22 -17.71
N ALA A 332 -2.63 -4.53 -16.84
CA ALA A 332 -1.47 -5.34 -17.17
C ALA A 332 -1.86 -6.72 -17.68
N CYS A 333 -2.85 -7.38 -17.05
CA CYS A 333 -3.34 -8.68 -17.51
C CYS A 333 -4.02 -8.60 -18.88
N ILE A 334 -4.78 -7.54 -19.15
CA ILE A 334 -5.39 -7.33 -20.48
C ILE A 334 -4.30 -7.12 -21.53
N LEU A 335 -3.27 -6.32 -21.24
CA LEU A 335 -2.13 -6.15 -22.12
C LEU A 335 -1.41 -7.48 -22.38
N ARG A 336 -1.17 -8.28 -21.34
CA ARG A 336 -0.50 -9.59 -21.45
C ARG A 336 -1.24 -10.51 -22.42
N ASP A 337 -2.57 -10.54 -22.36
CA ASP A 337 -3.40 -11.48 -23.13
C ASP A 337 -3.74 -11.03 -24.56
N LEU A 338 -3.47 -9.78 -24.92
CA LEU A 338 -3.68 -9.29 -26.29
C LEU A 338 -2.72 -9.96 -27.27
N SER A 339 -3.22 -10.41 -28.42
CA SER A 339 -2.41 -11.08 -29.45
C SER A 339 -1.54 -10.09 -30.23
N SER A 340 -2.14 -9.00 -30.69
CA SER A 340 -1.50 -8.01 -31.56
C SER A 340 -2.15 -6.64 -31.40
N VAL A 341 -1.34 -5.59 -31.49
CA VAL A 341 -1.80 -4.20 -31.54
C VAL A 341 -2.41 -3.85 -32.91
N ARG A 342 -1.89 -4.45 -33.99
CA ARG A 342 -2.27 -4.11 -35.38
C ARG A 342 -3.74 -4.41 -35.70
N GLU A 343 -4.33 -5.40 -35.03
CA GLU A 343 -5.71 -5.82 -35.25
C GLU A 343 -6.73 -4.82 -34.65
N THR A 344 -6.26 -3.86 -33.85
CA THR A 344 -7.10 -3.22 -32.84
C THR A 344 -7.03 -1.70 -32.82
N ASN A 345 -6.16 -1.07 -33.63
CA ASN A 345 -5.88 0.37 -33.61
C ASN A 345 -5.58 0.95 -32.21
N ILE A 346 -5.23 0.13 -31.21
CA ILE A 346 -4.92 0.57 -29.85
C ILE A 346 -3.47 1.04 -29.68
N GLU A 347 -2.71 1.12 -30.77
CA GLU A 347 -1.26 1.36 -30.75
C GLU A 347 -0.91 2.63 -30.00
N ASP A 348 -1.61 3.72 -30.28
CA ASP A 348 -1.39 5.00 -29.60
C ASP A 348 -1.67 4.91 -28.09
N SER A 349 -2.73 4.19 -27.71
CA SER A 349 -3.08 3.95 -26.30
C SER A 349 -1.99 3.12 -25.59
N VAL A 350 -1.42 2.11 -26.27
CA VAL A 350 -0.33 1.29 -25.73
C VAL A 350 0.99 2.07 -25.67
N ILE A 351 1.29 2.88 -26.70
CA ILE A 351 2.46 3.77 -26.72
C ILE A 351 2.40 4.76 -25.56
N ALA A 352 1.23 5.32 -25.26
CA ALA A 352 1.06 6.25 -24.15
C ALA A 352 1.46 5.64 -22.79
N LEU A 353 1.23 4.34 -22.58
CA LEU A 353 1.62 3.65 -21.35
C LEU A 353 3.14 3.60 -21.12
N LEU A 354 3.94 3.58 -22.19
CA LEU A 354 5.40 3.61 -22.08
C LEU A 354 5.92 4.90 -21.43
N PHE A 355 5.20 6.00 -21.60
CA PHE A 355 5.50 7.29 -20.99
C PHE A 355 4.85 7.49 -19.62
N GLY A 356 4.10 6.50 -19.14
CA GLY A 356 3.49 6.51 -17.80
C GLY A 356 4.51 6.36 -16.67
N SER A 357 4.03 6.36 -15.43
CA SER A 357 4.86 6.13 -14.23
C SER A 357 4.88 4.67 -13.78
N ASP A 358 3.94 3.86 -14.25
CA ASP A 358 3.71 2.50 -13.76
C ASP A 358 4.60 1.48 -14.50
N GLU A 359 5.61 0.96 -13.78
CA GLU A 359 6.63 0.06 -14.33
C GLU A 359 6.03 -1.20 -14.99
N ILE A 360 5.01 -1.81 -14.37
CA ILE A 360 4.36 -3.00 -14.93
C ILE A 360 3.66 -2.70 -16.27
N LEU A 361 3.03 -1.53 -16.41
CA LEU A 361 2.37 -1.16 -17.66
C LEU A 361 3.39 -0.82 -18.75
N GLN A 362 4.52 -0.21 -18.38
CA GLN A 362 5.63 0.02 -19.29
C GLN A 362 6.21 -1.30 -19.82
N GLU A 363 6.48 -2.26 -18.94
CA GLU A 363 6.99 -3.59 -19.31
C GLU A 363 6.00 -4.31 -20.25
N GLU A 364 4.73 -4.38 -19.88
CA GLU A 364 3.71 -5.09 -20.69
C GLU A 364 3.43 -4.39 -22.02
N ALA A 365 3.42 -3.06 -22.05
CA ALA A 365 3.25 -2.30 -23.28
C ALA A 365 4.43 -2.52 -24.25
N ALA A 366 5.67 -2.46 -23.74
CA ALA A 366 6.87 -2.67 -24.56
C ALA A 366 6.87 -4.07 -25.18
N ARG A 367 6.56 -5.09 -24.38
CA ARG A 367 6.46 -6.49 -24.84
C ARG A 367 5.35 -6.69 -25.87
N LEU A 368 4.19 -6.05 -25.66
CA LEU A 368 3.08 -6.11 -26.61
C LEU A 368 3.44 -5.46 -27.94
N LEU A 369 4.14 -4.31 -27.94
CA LEU A 369 4.58 -3.65 -29.17
C LEU A 369 5.67 -4.44 -29.91
N GLU A 370 6.64 -4.98 -29.18
CA GLU A 370 7.71 -5.82 -29.73
C GLU A 370 7.14 -7.08 -30.39
N ARG A 371 6.30 -7.85 -29.68
CA ARG A 371 5.70 -9.08 -30.24
C ARG A 371 4.75 -8.82 -31.41
N SER A 372 4.14 -7.64 -31.46
CA SER A 372 3.24 -7.24 -32.56
C SER A 372 4.03 -6.74 -33.79
N GLY A 373 5.35 -6.59 -33.67
CA GLY A 373 6.20 -6.01 -34.70
C GLY A 373 5.80 -4.58 -35.05
N SER A 374 5.43 -3.74 -34.08
CA SER A 374 5.07 -2.34 -34.36
C SER A 374 6.21 -1.63 -35.10
N GLU A 375 5.89 -0.97 -36.22
CA GLU A 375 6.86 -0.19 -37.00
C GLU A 375 7.36 1.03 -36.22
N ASN A 376 6.55 1.50 -35.27
CA ASN A 376 6.86 2.63 -34.41
C ASN A 376 7.71 2.24 -33.18
N TYR A 377 7.89 0.95 -32.89
CA TYR A 377 8.57 0.51 -31.67
C TYR A 377 9.97 1.14 -31.52
N GLY A 378 10.80 1.07 -32.57
CA GLY A 378 12.15 1.64 -32.54
C GLY A 378 12.19 3.16 -32.37
N SER A 379 11.28 3.89 -33.01
CA SER A 379 11.21 5.36 -32.90
C SER A 379 10.65 5.81 -31.55
N VAL A 380 9.74 5.03 -30.96
CA VAL A 380 9.17 5.31 -29.64
C VAL A 380 10.20 5.04 -28.54
N MET A 381 10.94 3.92 -28.61
CA MET A 381 11.97 3.59 -27.60
C MET A 381 13.03 4.69 -27.47
N GLN A 382 13.43 5.34 -28.58
CA GLN A 382 14.38 6.46 -28.56
C GLN A 382 13.89 7.70 -27.79
N ARG A 383 12.59 7.83 -27.56
CA ARG A 383 11.98 8.97 -26.85
C ARG A 383 11.77 8.69 -25.36
N ILE A 384 12.01 7.45 -24.92
CA ILE A 384 11.85 7.05 -23.53
C ILE A 384 13.06 7.53 -22.72
N PRO A 385 12.87 8.03 -21.48
CA PRO A 385 13.98 8.40 -20.61
C PRO A 385 14.99 7.24 -20.41
N GLU A 386 16.29 7.53 -20.44
CA GLU A 386 17.37 6.52 -20.39
C GLU A 386 17.23 5.52 -19.23
N LYS A 387 16.80 5.99 -18.05
CA LYS A 387 16.60 5.12 -16.87
C LYS A 387 15.54 4.04 -17.12
N THR A 388 14.45 4.39 -17.78
CA THR A 388 13.37 3.45 -18.12
C THR A 388 13.79 2.60 -19.31
N LEU A 389 14.46 3.19 -20.29
CA LEU A 389 14.96 2.49 -21.47
C LEU A 389 15.90 1.34 -21.09
N HIS A 390 16.90 1.59 -20.24
CA HIS A 390 17.81 0.53 -19.79
C HIS A 390 17.11 -0.64 -19.09
N LYS A 391 16.02 -0.38 -18.36
CA LYS A 391 15.21 -1.43 -17.75
C LYS A 391 14.44 -2.24 -18.79
N LEU A 392 13.79 -1.56 -19.74
CA LEU A 392 13.00 -2.19 -20.79
C LEU A 392 13.88 -2.98 -21.78
N GLU A 393 15.03 -2.43 -22.18
CA GLU A 393 16.00 -3.12 -23.04
C GLU A 393 16.57 -4.36 -22.35
N ARG A 394 16.81 -4.30 -21.03
CA ARG A 394 17.19 -5.47 -20.26
C ARG A 394 16.09 -6.54 -20.32
N ALA A 395 14.82 -6.16 -20.18
CA ALA A 395 13.68 -7.07 -20.27
C ALA A 395 13.45 -7.69 -21.67
N GLY A 396 13.92 -7.03 -22.73
CA GLY A 396 13.90 -7.53 -24.11
C GLY A 396 15.17 -8.26 -24.56
N SER A 397 16.23 -8.28 -23.73
CA SER A 397 17.53 -8.84 -24.12
C SER A 397 17.50 -10.38 -24.24
N PRO A 398 18.20 -10.96 -25.25
CA PRO A 398 18.30 -12.40 -25.39
C PRO A 398 19.03 -12.99 -24.17
N GLY A 399 18.33 -13.82 -23.39
CA GLY A 399 18.81 -14.39 -22.13
C GLY A 399 18.06 -13.90 -20.88
N PHE A 400 17.22 -12.86 -21.01
CA PHE A 400 16.37 -12.36 -19.91
C PHE A 400 15.35 -13.42 -19.48
N ASP A 401 15.36 -13.73 -18.19
CA ASP A 401 14.41 -14.64 -17.58
C ASP A 401 13.04 -13.98 -17.44
N LYS A 402 11.99 -14.67 -17.89
CA LYS A 402 10.61 -14.17 -17.75
C LYS A 402 10.27 -13.91 -16.28
N GLU A 403 10.86 -14.70 -15.40
CA GLU A 403 10.77 -14.64 -13.97
C GLU A 403 11.26 -13.30 -13.39
N GLU A 404 12.11 -12.54 -14.09
CA GLU A 404 12.53 -11.21 -13.64
C GLU A 404 11.45 -10.13 -13.85
N LEU A 405 10.48 -10.37 -14.75
CA LEU A 405 9.39 -9.43 -15.04
C LEU A 405 8.53 -9.14 -13.81
N LEU A 406 8.10 -7.89 -13.67
CA LEU A 406 7.25 -7.48 -12.56
C LEU A 406 5.92 -8.25 -12.55
N PHE A 407 5.38 -8.55 -13.74
CA PHE A 407 4.17 -9.35 -13.90
C PHE A 407 4.31 -10.77 -13.30
N GLU A 408 5.40 -11.49 -13.59
CA GLU A 408 5.59 -12.86 -13.09
C GLU A 408 5.85 -12.86 -11.58
N LYS A 409 6.59 -11.87 -11.08
CA LYS A 409 6.81 -11.65 -9.64
C LYS A 409 5.49 -11.43 -8.90
N THR A 410 4.60 -10.58 -9.41
CA THR A 410 3.30 -10.32 -8.79
C THR A 410 2.40 -11.55 -8.86
N ARG A 411 2.39 -12.28 -9.98
CA ARG A 411 1.65 -13.53 -10.12
C ARG A 411 2.13 -14.60 -9.13
N PHE A 412 3.45 -14.71 -8.95
CA PHE A 412 4.06 -15.59 -7.95
C PHE A 412 3.60 -15.24 -6.53
N LEU A 413 3.70 -13.96 -6.15
CA LEU A 413 3.25 -13.50 -4.84
C LEU A 413 1.75 -13.67 -4.64
N SER A 414 0.92 -13.45 -5.67
CA SER A 414 -0.53 -13.63 -5.59
C SER A 414 -0.94 -15.09 -5.40
N ALA A 415 -0.16 -16.03 -5.95
CA ALA A 415 -0.37 -17.46 -5.71
C ALA A 415 -0.05 -17.87 -4.27
N LEU A 416 0.88 -17.16 -3.61
CA LEU A 416 1.21 -17.36 -2.19
C LEU A 416 0.24 -16.66 -1.25
N PHE A 417 -0.10 -15.41 -1.58
CA PHE A 417 -0.87 -14.48 -0.75
C PHE A 417 -2.20 -14.15 -1.42
N GLY A 418 -3.10 -15.13 -1.48
CA GLY A 418 -4.38 -15.01 -2.17
C GLY A 418 -5.37 -14.03 -1.54
N GLY A 419 -5.16 -13.62 -0.27
CA GLY A 419 -5.97 -12.63 0.41
C GLY A 419 -5.56 -11.18 0.12
N ILE A 420 -4.36 -10.96 -0.43
CA ILE A 420 -3.83 -9.63 -0.73
C ILE A 420 -4.16 -9.24 -2.19
N PRO A 421 -4.73 -8.05 -2.43
CA PRO A 421 -4.95 -7.56 -3.78
C PRO A 421 -3.63 -7.43 -4.57
N GLU A 422 -3.63 -7.83 -5.84
CA GLU A 422 -2.41 -7.85 -6.64
C GLU A 422 -1.78 -6.47 -6.86
N ASP A 423 -2.57 -5.39 -6.89
CA ASP A 423 -2.04 -4.03 -6.98
C ASP A 423 -1.17 -3.64 -5.77
N GLU A 424 -1.48 -4.20 -4.61
CA GLU A 424 -0.70 -3.96 -3.40
C GLU A 424 0.57 -4.82 -3.42
N LEU A 425 0.45 -6.06 -3.91
CA LEU A 425 1.59 -6.96 -4.13
C LEU A 425 2.61 -6.40 -5.14
N LEU A 426 2.22 -5.51 -6.07
CA LEU A 426 3.17 -4.83 -6.96
C LEU A 426 4.28 -4.11 -6.20
N THR A 427 3.95 -3.53 -5.03
CA THR A 427 4.94 -2.83 -4.20
C THR A 427 6.01 -3.78 -3.64
N LEU A 428 5.64 -5.01 -3.30
CA LEU A 428 6.57 -6.08 -2.91
C LEU A 428 7.31 -6.65 -4.12
N ALA A 429 6.59 -6.93 -5.21
CA ALA A 429 7.13 -7.50 -6.43
C ALA A 429 8.26 -6.64 -7.02
N SER A 430 8.11 -5.31 -6.98
CA SER A 430 9.15 -4.36 -7.44
C SER A 430 10.45 -4.43 -6.65
N ARG A 431 10.42 -4.96 -5.42
CA ARG A 431 11.57 -5.11 -4.52
C ARG A 431 12.14 -6.53 -4.51
N MET A 432 11.43 -7.46 -5.12
CA MET A 432 11.85 -8.85 -5.26
C MET A 432 12.89 -8.97 -6.37
N LYS A 433 13.98 -9.68 -6.06
CA LYS A 433 15.07 -9.95 -7.00
C LYS A 433 14.99 -11.39 -7.48
N TYR A 434 15.36 -11.62 -8.74
CA TYR A 434 15.46 -12.95 -9.33
C TYR A 434 16.93 -13.26 -9.62
N PHE A 435 17.34 -14.50 -9.38
CA PHE A 435 18.68 -14.99 -9.66
C PHE A 435 18.62 -16.35 -10.36
N ARG A 436 19.37 -16.53 -11.44
CA ARG A 436 19.46 -17.79 -12.21
C ARG A 436 20.54 -18.74 -11.68
N ASP A 437 21.79 -18.27 -11.59
CA ASP A 437 22.96 -19.16 -11.39
C ASP A 437 24.07 -18.62 -10.46
N GLU A 438 23.79 -17.63 -9.61
CA GLU A 438 24.84 -17.01 -8.78
C GLU A 438 24.59 -17.14 -7.28
N THR A 439 25.65 -17.46 -6.55
CA THR A 439 25.79 -17.21 -5.11
C THR A 439 25.28 -15.81 -4.84
N VAL A 440 24.27 -15.68 -3.98
CA VAL A 440 23.74 -14.39 -3.56
C VAL A 440 24.87 -13.58 -2.94
N ARG A 441 25.47 -12.67 -3.71
CA ARG A 441 26.49 -11.75 -3.21
C ARG A 441 25.77 -10.62 -2.48
N ASP A 442 25.97 -10.56 -1.16
CA ASP A 442 25.55 -9.44 -0.30
C ASP A 442 24.09 -9.01 -0.45
N SER A 443 23.14 -9.94 -0.36
CA SER A 443 21.80 -9.53 0.08
C SER A 443 21.85 -9.33 1.58
N GLY A 444 21.59 -8.10 2.04
CA GLY A 444 21.50 -7.77 3.46
C GLY A 444 20.76 -8.85 4.25
N TYR A 445 21.29 -9.10 5.45
CA TYR A 445 21.26 -10.30 6.27
C TYR A 445 19.88 -10.85 6.73
N ARG A 446 18.77 -10.42 6.12
CA ARG A 446 17.41 -10.85 6.45
C ARG A 446 16.51 -10.91 5.22
N CYS A 447 16.20 -12.10 4.74
CA CYS A 447 15.41 -12.29 3.52
C CYS A 447 14.61 -13.60 3.51
N ILE A 448 13.60 -13.63 2.63
CA ILE A 448 12.86 -14.81 2.24
C ILE A 448 13.38 -15.22 0.85
N ILE A 449 13.73 -16.50 0.71
CA ILE A 449 14.25 -17.08 -0.52
C ILE A 449 13.32 -18.19 -0.97
N TRP A 450 12.81 -18.10 -2.20
CA TRP A 450 12.03 -19.16 -2.83
C TRP A 450 12.81 -19.78 -3.98
N PHE A 451 12.95 -21.10 -4.00
CA PHE A 451 13.55 -21.83 -5.11
C PHE A 451 12.50 -22.20 -6.14
N LEU A 452 12.78 -22.02 -7.42
CA LEU A 452 11.83 -22.24 -8.50
C LEU A 452 12.14 -23.54 -9.26
N SER A 453 11.09 -24.32 -9.51
CA SER A 453 11.10 -25.48 -10.42
C SER A 453 11.07 -25.05 -11.89
N GLU A 454 11.29 -26.01 -12.78
CA GLU A 454 11.10 -25.81 -14.23
C GLU A 454 9.69 -25.32 -14.60
N ASP A 455 8.67 -25.73 -13.83
CA ASP A 455 7.27 -25.36 -14.02
C ASP A 455 6.91 -23.98 -13.44
N GLY A 456 7.89 -23.28 -12.84
CA GLY A 456 7.68 -21.97 -12.20
C GLY A 456 6.99 -22.03 -10.83
N THR A 457 6.71 -23.24 -10.31
CA THR A 457 6.25 -23.43 -8.93
C THR A 457 7.44 -23.44 -7.97
N HIS A 458 7.26 -22.99 -6.73
CA HIS A 458 8.36 -23.04 -5.78
C HIS A 458 8.57 -24.47 -5.25
N THR A 459 9.82 -24.93 -5.21
CA THR A 459 10.21 -26.26 -4.70
C THR A 459 10.51 -26.24 -3.21
N GLY A 460 10.78 -25.06 -2.65
CA GLY A 460 11.03 -24.85 -1.23
C GLY A 460 11.25 -23.37 -0.92
N VAL A 461 11.17 -23.04 0.37
CA VAL A 461 11.40 -21.70 0.91
C VAL A 461 12.40 -21.75 2.05
N ILE A 462 13.25 -20.73 2.15
CA ILE A 462 14.17 -20.52 3.28
C ILE A 462 13.95 -19.10 3.80
N ILE A 463 13.78 -18.99 5.11
CA ILE A 463 13.68 -17.71 5.82
C ILE A 463 14.97 -17.49 6.60
N LEU A 464 15.66 -16.40 6.30
CA LEU A 464 16.89 -16.01 6.98
C LEU A 464 16.60 -14.82 7.90
N ASN A 465 16.62 -15.08 9.21
CA ASN A 465 16.41 -14.06 10.26
C ASN A 465 17.72 -13.52 10.89
N ASP A 466 18.83 -14.26 10.71
CA ASP A 466 20.15 -13.95 11.26
C ASP A 466 21.22 -13.92 10.16
N ASP A 467 22.42 -13.43 10.51
CA ASP A 467 23.64 -13.36 9.68
C ASP A 467 24.21 -14.76 9.29
N LYS A 468 23.36 -15.76 9.10
CA LYS A 468 23.76 -17.08 8.61
C LYS A 468 24.03 -17.00 7.11
N VAL A 469 25.12 -17.64 6.70
CA VAL A 469 25.46 -17.82 5.29
C VAL A 469 24.30 -18.50 4.58
N ILE A 470 23.86 -17.93 3.47
CA ILE A 470 22.84 -18.52 2.60
C ILE A 470 23.31 -19.94 2.27
N PRO A 471 22.53 -20.97 2.62
CA PRO A 471 22.91 -22.33 2.28
C PRO A 471 23.22 -22.40 0.79
N ASN A 472 24.36 -23.01 0.42
CA ASN A 472 24.65 -23.24 -1.00
C ASN A 472 23.40 -23.86 -1.64
N PRO A 473 22.93 -23.36 -2.79
CA PRO A 473 21.76 -23.92 -3.47
C PRO A 473 22.14 -25.31 -4.01
N VAL A 474 22.18 -26.30 -3.11
CA VAL A 474 22.43 -27.70 -3.47
C VAL A 474 21.08 -28.29 -3.84
N ASN A 475 20.72 -28.12 -5.12
CA ASN A 475 20.02 -29.13 -5.90
C ASN A 475 20.12 -28.76 -7.38
N GLU A 476 20.67 -29.67 -8.18
CA GLU A 476 20.85 -29.60 -9.65
C GLU A 476 19.53 -29.47 -10.45
N LYS A 477 18.40 -29.16 -9.79
CA LYS A 477 17.04 -29.12 -10.37
C LYS A 477 16.34 -27.75 -10.27
N ASN A 478 16.97 -26.75 -9.67
CA ASN A 478 16.36 -25.43 -9.52
C ASN A 478 16.69 -24.55 -10.72
N LYS A 479 15.65 -23.96 -11.35
CA LYS A 479 15.78 -23.07 -12.52
C LYS A 479 16.24 -21.65 -12.15
N GLY A 480 16.00 -21.26 -10.90
CA GLY A 480 16.36 -19.96 -10.33
C GLY A 480 15.75 -19.77 -8.95
N MET A 481 15.91 -18.58 -8.37
CA MET A 481 15.36 -18.23 -7.07
C MET A 481 14.85 -16.78 -7.01
N TYR A 482 13.79 -16.58 -6.22
CA TYR A 482 13.32 -15.27 -5.81
C TYR A 482 13.85 -14.91 -4.42
N LEU A 483 14.25 -13.65 -4.26
CA LEU A 483 14.72 -13.11 -3.00
C LEU A 483 13.94 -11.83 -2.65
N LEU A 484 13.35 -11.82 -1.46
CA LEU A 484 12.66 -10.66 -0.89
C LEU A 484 13.26 -10.30 0.47
N SER A 485 13.68 -9.05 0.64
CA SER A 485 14.21 -8.57 1.92
C SER A 485 13.11 -8.45 2.98
N LEU A 486 13.40 -8.85 4.22
CA LEU A 486 12.46 -8.65 5.34
C LEU A 486 12.24 -7.16 5.66
N GLU A 487 13.17 -6.27 5.30
CA GLU A 487 12.94 -4.83 5.38
C GLU A 487 11.86 -4.39 4.38
N SER A 488 11.81 -5.02 3.20
CA SER A 488 10.74 -4.76 2.23
C SER A 488 9.39 -5.25 2.73
N VAL A 489 9.36 -6.40 3.43
CA VAL A 489 8.14 -6.90 4.10
C VAL A 489 7.70 -5.94 5.21
N LYS A 490 8.61 -5.46 6.05
CA LYS A 490 8.30 -4.45 7.08
C LYS A 490 7.74 -3.18 6.46
N GLU A 491 8.34 -2.70 5.38
CA GLU A 491 7.84 -1.51 4.71
C GLU A 491 6.46 -1.74 4.07
N PHE A 492 6.21 -2.92 3.51
CA PHE A 492 4.87 -3.30 3.04
C PHE A 492 3.84 -3.27 4.19
N HIS A 493 4.17 -3.87 5.34
CA HIS A 493 3.34 -3.84 6.55
C HIS A 493 3.04 -2.42 7.06
N ARG A 494 3.97 -1.48 6.87
CA ARG A 494 3.72 -0.06 7.20
C ARG A 494 2.64 0.56 6.31
N HIS A 495 2.67 0.23 5.02
CA HIS A 495 1.73 0.75 4.03
C HIS A 495 0.36 0.07 4.13
N PHE A 496 0.36 -1.25 4.30
CA PHE A 496 -0.83 -2.12 4.31
C PHE A 496 -0.91 -2.95 5.62
N PRO A 497 -1.12 -2.31 6.78
CA PRO A 497 -1.24 -2.96 8.09
C PRO A 497 -2.35 -4.02 8.16
N GLU A 498 -3.39 -3.89 7.35
CA GLU A 498 -4.50 -4.85 7.24
C GLU A 498 -4.06 -6.25 6.75
N HIS A 499 -2.98 -6.34 5.98
CA HIS A 499 -2.51 -7.59 5.37
C HIS A 499 -1.31 -8.23 6.07
N VAL A 500 -0.88 -7.65 7.20
CA VAL A 500 0.29 -8.10 7.97
C VAL A 500 0.17 -9.56 8.36
N PHE A 501 -1.02 -9.98 8.77
CA PHE A 501 -1.24 -11.31 9.30
C PHE A 501 -0.96 -12.41 8.26
N GLU A 502 -1.27 -12.17 6.99
CA GLU A 502 -1.11 -13.19 5.94
C GLU A 502 0.37 -13.50 5.66
N ILE A 503 1.20 -12.46 5.54
CA ILE A 503 2.64 -12.64 5.29
C ILE A 503 3.35 -13.12 6.56
N MET A 504 3.00 -12.59 7.73
CA MET A 504 3.59 -13.04 9.00
C MET A 504 3.27 -14.52 9.28
N LYS A 505 2.01 -14.93 9.06
CA LYS A 505 1.61 -16.33 9.18
C LYS A 505 2.43 -17.22 8.23
N TYR A 506 2.61 -16.79 6.99
CA TYR A 506 3.45 -17.53 6.04
C TYR A 506 4.90 -17.64 6.53
N ILE A 507 5.46 -16.57 7.11
CA ILE A 507 6.80 -16.58 7.69
C ILE A 507 6.86 -17.59 8.84
N ASP A 508 5.94 -17.50 9.80
CA ASP A 508 5.89 -18.37 10.98
C ASP A 508 5.71 -19.86 10.62
N GLU A 509 4.99 -20.16 9.54
CA GLU A 509 4.78 -21.53 9.05
C GLU A 509 6.01 -22.13 8.34
N ASN A 510 6.99 -21.30 7.95
CA ASN A 510 8.14 -21.70 7.12
C ASN A 510 9.51 -21.34 7.74
N GLU A 511 9.53 -20.84 8.98
CA GLU A 511 10.71 -20.66 9.83
C GLU A 511 11.03 -21.96 10.60
#